data_AF-A0A3D4G2G7-F1
#
_entry.id   AF-A0A3D4G2G7-F1
#
_cell.length_a   1.000
_cell.length_b   1.000
_cell.length_c   1.000
_cell.angle_alpha   90.00
_cell.angle_beta   90.00
_cell.angle_gamma   90.00
#
_symmetry.space_group_name_H-M   'P 1'
#
loop_
_entity.id
_entity.type
_entity.pdbx_description
1 polymer ?
#
loop_
_entity_poly.entity_id
_entity_poly.type
_entity_poly.pdbx_seq_one_letter_code
_entity_poly.pdbx_strand_id
1 'polypeptide(L)'
;MNPMTCPEIADRLPDWASDRLADTESALVAEHLDGCEDCSAQASVLGTLFVARPEAPAGMAENIARAGGVQAHSVTRERVRPSWRRPAWALPSAAVLVFAVGTTIIFRDSQTIEVASAIGEVPVEESQIWIANDGAVAGAPVLDDLSDEELRALVEELGA
;
A
#
# COMPACT_ATOMS: atom_id res chain seq x y z
N MET A 1 -15.65 25.51 11.59
CA MET A 1 -15.31 24.18 11.04
C MET A 1 -14.20 23.61 11.89
N ASN A 2 -14.22 22.31 12.20
CA ASN A 2 -13.06 21.69 12.85
C ASN A 2 -11.92 21.68 11.82
N PRO A 3 -10.78 22.32 12.09
CA PRO A 3 -9.66 22.30 11.16
C PRO A 3 -9.17 20.85 11.02
N MET A 4 -9.02 20.38 9.78
CA MET A 4 -8.32 19.11 9.53
C MET A 4 -6.88 19.23 10.02
N THR A 5 -6.42 18.20 10.70
CA THR A 5 -5.05 18.11 11.22
C THR A 5 -4.09 17.70 10.11
N CYS A 6 -2.80 18.04 10.22
CA CYS A 6 -1.80 17.68 9.19
C CYS A 6 -1.75 16.16 8.88
N PRO A 7 -1.86 15.24 9.88
CA PRO A 7 -1.93 13.80 9.58
C PRO A 7 -3.16 13.42 8.73
N GLU A 8 -4.32 14.00 9.02
CA GLU A 8 -5.55 13.73 8.24
C GLU A 8 -5.48 14.28 6.81
N ILE A 9 -4.69 15.33 6.60
CA ILE A 9 -4.40 15.88 5.27
C ILE A 9 -3.41 14.97 4.53
N ALA A 10 -2.32 14.55 5.17
CA ALA A 10 -1.33 13.66 4.57
C ALA A 10 -1.97 12.38 4.01
N ASP A 11 -2.92 11.78 4.72
CA ASP A 11 -3.66 10.60 4.26
C ASP A 11 -4.56 10.87 3.04
N ARG A 12 -5.03 12.11 2.88
CA ARG A 12 -5.93 12.53 1.79
C ARG A 12 -5.19 13.11 0.58
N LEU A 13 -3.94 13.54 0.74
CA LEU A 13 -3.16 14.16 -0.34
C LEU A 13 -3.06 13.31 -1.62
N PRO A 14 -2.88 11.97 -1.57
CA PRO A 14 -2.84 11.17 -2.80
C PRO A 14 -4.16 11.18 -3.57
N ASP A 15 -5.30 11.14 -2.87
CA ASP A 15 -6.62 11.22 -3.47
C ASP A 15 -6.90 12.64 -3.99
N TRP A 16 -6.44 13.67 -3.28
CA TRP A 16 -6.52 15.07 -3.73
C TRP A 16 -5.71 15.29 -5.01
N ALA A 17 -4.44 14.85 -5.03
CA ALA A 17 -3.53 15.02 -6.17
C ALA A 17 -3.94 14.23 -7.42
N SER A 18 -4.82 13.25 -7.27
CA SER A 18 -5.37 12.44 -8.37
C SER A 18 -6.84 12.71 -8.66
N ASP A 19 -7.38 13.79 -8.11
CA ASP A 19 -8.75 14.27 -8.32
C ASP A 19 -9.83 13.22 -8.00
N ARG A 20 -9.60 12.43 -6.95
CA ARG A 20 -10.53 11.38 -6.46
C ARG A 20 -11.33 11.77 -5.23
N LEU A 21 -11.04 12.93 -4.62
CA LEU A 21 -11.79 13.43 -3.47
C LEU A 21 -13.12 14.06 -3.91
N ALA A 22 -14.12 13.99 -3.04
CA ALA A 22 -15.35 14.76 -3.25
C ALA A 22 -15.07 16.26 -3.13
N ASP A 23 -15.78 17.10 -3.90
CA ASP A 23 -15.58 18.56 -3.96
C ASP A 23 -15.48 19.22 -2.58
N THR A 24 -16.36 18.82 -1.64
CA THR A 24 -16.37 19.35 -0.28
C THR A 24 -15.10 19.01 0.51
N GLU A 25 -14.55 17.81 0.32
CA GLU A 25 -13.30 17.39 0.97
C GLU A 25 -12.09 18.02 0.29
N SER A 26 -12.13 18.16 -1.04
CA SER A 26 -11.10 18.83 -1.82
C SER A 26 -10.93 20.29 -1.40
N ALA A 27 -12.03 21.02 -1.18
CA ALA A 27 -12.01 22.40 -0.70
C ALA A 27 -11.38 22.54 0.69
N LEU A 28 -11.66 21.61 1.61
CA LEU A 28 -11.08 21.62 2.96
C LEU A 28 -9.59 21.27 2.94
N VAL A 29 -9.15 20.38 2.04
CA VAL A 29 -7.72 20.11 1.84
C VAL A 29 -7.03 21.35 1.28
N ALA A 30 -7.59 21.98 0.26
CA ALA A 30 -7.04 23.21 -0.32
C ALA A 30 -6.90 24.34 0.71
N GLU A 31 -7.92 24.54 1.56
CA GLU A 31 -7.87 25.51 2.66
C GLU A 31 -6.72 25.25 3.64
N HIS A 32 -6.43 23.99 3.97
CA HIS A 32 -5.28 23.65 4.81
C HIS A 32 -3.94 23.87 4.10
N LEU A 33 -3.86 23.56 2.80
CA LEU A 33 -2.65 23.74 2.00
C LEU A 33 -2.24 25.20 1.87
N ASP A 34 -3.20 26.13 1.84
CA ASP A 34 -2.92 27.57 1.85
C ASP A 34 -2.26 28.04 3.16
N GLY A 35 -2.44 27.30 4.26
CA GLY A 35 -1.96 27.65 5.59
C GLY A 35 -0.79 26.81 6.13
N CYS A 36 -0.40 25.72 5.46
CA CYS A 36 0.61 24.79 5.94
C CYS A 36 1.66 24.47 4.88
N GLU A 37 2.87 25.00 5.07
CA GLU A 37 4.00 24.83 4.16
C GLU A 37 4.37 23.35 3.97
N ASP A 38 4.46 22.58 5.06
CA ASP A 38 4.81 21.14 5.01
C ASP A 38 3.83 20.34 4.14
N CYS A 39 2.52 20.54 4.33
CA CYS A 39 1.50 19.85 3.54
C CYS A 39 1.51 20.32 2.08
N SER A 40 1.78 21.61 1.82
CA SER A 40 1.91 22.14 0.45
C SER A 40 3.10 21.56 -0.29
N ALA A 41 4.24 21.37 0.38
CA ALA A 41 5.43 20.74 -0.18
C ALA A 41 5.16 19.26 -0.54
N GLN A 42 4.49 18.52 0.35
CA GLN A 42 4.06 17.14 0.09
C GLN A 42 3.09 17.06 -1.11
N ALA A 43 2.09 17.95 -1.16
CA ALA A 43 1.15 18.03 -2.26
C ALA A 43 1.84 18.29 -3.61
N SER A 44 2.84 19.18 -3.63
CA SER A 44 3.64 19.47 -4.82
C SER A 44 4.40 18.24 -5.31
N VAL A 45 5.02 17.47 -4.41
CA VAL A 45 5.73 16.22 -4.79
C VAL A 45 4.76 15.20 -5.37
N LEU A 46 3.58 15.03 -4.76
CA LEU A 46 2.59 14.11 -5.31
C LEU A 46 2.08 14.58 -6.68
N GLY A 47 1.86 15.88 -6.85
CA GLY A 47 1.47 16.46 -8.14
C GLY A 47 2.46 16.14 -9.26
N THR A 48 3.76 16.26 -9.00
CA THR A 48 4.77 15.91 -10.02
C THR A 48 4.78 14.42 -10.36
N LEU A 49 4.62 13.54 -9.36
CA LEU A 49 4.53 12.10 -9.57
C LEU A 49 3.31 11.70 -10.39
N PHE A 50 2.16 12.32 -10.15
CA PHE A 50 0.94 12.02 -10.91
C PHE A 50 1.01 12.52 -12.35
N VAL A 51 1.61 13.69 -12.61
CA VAL A 51 1.82 14.20 -13.97
C VAL A 51 2.83 13.35 -14.75
N ALA A 52 3.84 12.79 -14.07
CA ALA A 52 4.82 11.91 -14.69
C ALA A 52 4.27 10.50 -15.02
N ARG A 53 3.04 10.20 -14.63
CA ARG A 53 2.43 8.88 -14.87
C ARG A 53 2.26 8.64 -16.37
N PRO A 54 2.73 7.49 -16.89
CA PRO A 54 2.46 7.12 -18.27
C PRO A 54 0.95 6.89 -18.48
N GLU A 55 0.45 7.35 -19.63
CA GLU A 55 -0.92 7.07 -20.07
C GLU A 55 -1.13 5.55 -20.13
N ALA A 56 -2.28 5.08 -19.65
CA ALA A 56 -2.61 3.66 -19.74
C ALA A 56 -2.73 3.24 -21.23
N PRO A 57 -2.15 2.10 -21.64
CA PRO A 57 -2.32 1.59 -22.99
C PRO A 57 -3.79 1.43 -23.38
N ALA A 58 -4.12 1.73 -24.64
CA ALA A 58 -5.47 1.56 -25.16
C ALA A 58 -5.94 0.11 -25.00
N GLY A 59 -7.18 -0.08 -24.56
CA GLY A 59 -7.76 -1.41 -24.34
C GLY A 59 -7.39 -2.08 -23.02
N MET A 60 -6.54 -1.47 -22.18
CA MET A 60 -6.10 -2.07 -20.91
C MET A 60 -7.26 -2.27 -19.93
N ALA A 61 -8.17 -1.31 -19.83
CA ALA A 61 -9.33 -1.40 -18.94
C ALA A 61 -10.25 -2.57 -19.33
N GLU A 62 -10.52 -2.73 -20.63
CA GLU A 62 -11.34 -3.81 -21.17
C GLU A 62 -10.64 -5.17 -21.02
N ASN A 63 -9.32 -5.21 -21.19
CA ASN A 63 -8.54 -6.43 -20.99
C ASN A 63 -8.56 -6.88 -19.53
N ILE A 64 -8.44 -5.95 -18.56
CA ILE A 64 -8.56 -6.24 -17.13
C ILE A 64 -9.98 -6.74 -16.80
N ALA A 65 -11.02 -6.06 -17.29
CA ALA A 65 -12.41 -6.46 -17.05
C ALA A 65 -12.71 -7.86 -17.62
N ARG A 66 -12.16 -8.16 -18.80
CA ARG A 66 -12.29 -9.48 -19.44
C ARG A 66 -11.53 -10.57 -18.68
N ALA A 67 -10.31 -10.28 -18.24
CA ALA A 67 -9.46 -11.25 -17.54
C ALA A 67 -9.98 -11.54 -16.12
N GLY A 68 -10.47 -10.54 -15.41
CA GLY A 68 -10.94 -10.72 -14.04
C GLY A 68 -12.29 -11.43 -13.91
N GLY A 69 -13.03 -11.63 -15.02
CA GLY A 69 -14.46 -11.97 -14.95
C GLY A 69 -15.29 -10.92 -14.18
N VAL A 70 -14.66 -9.78 -13.85
CA VAL A 70 -15.23 -8.69 -13.11
C VAL A 70 -15.93 -7.85 -14.15
N GLN A 71 -17.25 -8.06 -14.31
CA GLN A 71 -18.11 -6.99 -14.80
C GLN A 71 -17.68 -5.73 -14.06
N ALA A 72 -17.32 -4.69 -14.81
CA ALA A 72 -16.84 -3.43 -14.28
C ALA A 72 -17.87 -2.86 -13.30
N HIS A 73 -17.81 -3.33 -12.06
CA HIS A 73 -18.45 -2.69 -10.94
C HIS A 73 -17.58 -1.48 -10.76
N SER A 74 -18.06 -0.32 -11.21
CA SER A 74 -17.61 0.95 -10.68
C SER A 74 -17.57 0.74 -9.17
N VAL A 75 -16.38 0.71 -8.58
CA VAL A 75 -16.26 0.70 -7.13
C VAL A 75 -16.70 2.09 -6.70
N THR A 76 -18.02 2.31 -6.67
CA THR A 76 -18.61 3.31 -5.80
C THR A 76 -18.23 2.83 -4.42
N ARG A 77 -17.11 3.33 -3.91
CA ARG A 77 -16.71 3.16 -2.53
C ARG A 77 -17.88 3.73 -1.74
N GLU A 78 -18.75 2.84 -1.28
CA GLU A 78 -19.85 3.20 -0.42
C GLU A 78 -19.21 3.99 0.70
N ARG A 79 -19.56 5.28 0.83
CA ARG A 79 -19.04 6.11 1.92
C ARG A 79 -19.52 5.42 3.19
N VAL A 80 -18.66 4.61 3.79
CA VAL A 80 -18.89 4.04 5.10
C VAL A 80 -18.91 5.25 6.03
N ARG A 81 -20.11 5.80 6.23
CA ARG A 81 -20.34 6.74 7.31
C ARG A 81 -19.94 5.99 8.58
N PRO A 82 -19.04 6.53 9.42
CA PRO A 82 -18.77 5.92 10.70
C PRO A 82 -20.08 5.97 11.50
N SER A 83 -20.82 4.86 11.53
CA SER A 83 -22.04 4.73 12.31
C SER A 83 -21.63 4.79 13.78
N TRP A 84 -21.81 5.97 14.34
CA TRP A 84 -21.56 6.30 15.72
C TRP A 84 -22.32 5.34 16.66
N ARG A 85 -21.57 4.81 17.65
CA ARG A 85 -22.00 4.13 18.90
C ARG A 85 -22.34 2.64 18.78
N ARG A 86 -21.32 1.79 18.96
CA ARG A 86 -21.51 0.52 19.67
C ARG A 86 -21.34 0.77 21.18
N PRO A 87 -22.26 0.31 22.04
CA PRO A 87 -22.12 0.45 23.49
C PRO A 87 -20.94 -0.39 24.02
N ALA A 88 -20.24 0.15 25.01
CA ALA A 88 -18.90 -0.27 25.50
C ALA A 88 -18.83 -1.62 26.25
N TRP A 89 -19.75 -2.56 26.04
CA TRP A 89 -19.86 -3.79 26.85
C TRP A 89 -20.00 -5.09 26.04
N ALA A 90 -19.43 -5.15 24.84
CA ALA A 90 -19.34 -6.41 24.09
C ALA A 90 -17.87 -6.71 23.75
N LEU A 91 -17.13 -7.24 24.73
CA LEU A 91 -15.82 -7.85 24.53
C LEU A 91 -16.03 -9.35 24.22
N PRO A 92 -15.75 -9.84 22.99
CA PRO A 92 -15.74 -11.27 22.73
C PRO A 92 -14.40 -11.84 23.24
N SER A 93 -14.46 -12.65 24.29
CA SER A 93 -13.33 -13.27 24.98
C SER A 93 -12.53 -14.32 24.19
N ALA A 94 -12.86 -14.55 22.91
CA ALA A 94 -12.25 -15.62 22.11
C ALA A 94 -10.98 -15.22 21.33
N ALA A 95 -10.66 -13.92 21.21
CA ALA A 95 -9.54 -13.46 20.36
C ALA A 95 -8.14 -13.56 20.99
N VAL A 96 -8.02 -13.92 22.27
CA VAL A 96 -6.73 -13.90 22.98
C VAL A 96 -5.82 -15.09 22.59
N LEU A 97 -6.40 -16.20 22.11
CA LEU A 97 -5.61 -17.41 21.83
C LEU A 97 -4.86 -17.37 20.49
N VAL A 98 -5.27 -16.54 19.53
CA VAL A 98 -4.59 -16.43 18.22
C VAL A 98 -3.32 -15.57 18.31
N PHE A 99 -3.26 -14.63 19.26
CA PHE A 99 -2.10 -13.73 19.39
C PHE A 99 -0.85 -14.40 19.98
N ALA A 100 -1.02 -15.45 20.79
CA ALA A 100 0.11 -16.09 21.48
C ALA A 100 1.01 -16.94 20.55
N VAL A 101 0.49 -17.41 19.41
CA VAL A 101 1.27 -18.21 18.44
C VAL A 101 1.97 -17.32 17.42
N GLY A 102 1.36 -16.19 17.03
CA GLY A 102 1.95 -15.29 16.04
C GLY A 102 3.14 -14.47 16.55
N THR A 103 3.14 -14.07 17.82
CA THR A 103 4.20 -13.19 18.36
C THR A 103 5.54 -13.89 18.58
N THR A 104 5.57 -15.21 18.79
CA THR A 104 6.79 -15.95 19.09
C THR A 104 7.70 -16.15 17.88
N ILE A 105 7.16 -16.05 16.66
CA ILE A 105 7.94 -16.15 15.43
C ILE A 105 8.60 -14.80 15.09
N ILE A 106 7.89 -13.68 15.29
CA ILE A 106 8.40 -12.33 14.99
C ILE A 106 9.50 -11.91 15.97
N PHE A 107 9.37 -12.24 17.25
CA PHE A 107 10.39 -11.89 18.26
C PHE A 107 11.68 -12.72 18.16
N ARG A 108 11.69 -13.80 17.38
CA ARG A 108 12.88 -14.63 17.19
C ARG A 108 13.86 -14.04 16.18
N ASP A 109 13.39 -13.14 15.32
CA ASP A 109 14.16 -12.52 14.24
C ASP A 109 14.72 -11.13 14.61
N SER A 110 14.22 -10.50 15.67
CA SER A 110 14.62 -9.14 16.06
C SER A 110 15.93 -9.06 16.87
N GLN A 111 16.83 -10.05 16.80
CA GLN A 111 18.16 -9.92 17.39
C GLN A 111 19.13 -9.31 16.37
N THR A 112 19.34 -8.00 16.57
CA THR A 112 20.50 -7.18 16.20
C THR A 112 20.71 -6.86 14.72
N ILE A 113 20.11 -5.76 14.27
CA ILE A 113 20.71 -4.88 13.25
C ILE A 113 21.01 -3.55 13.93
N GLU A 114 22.27 -3.34 14.32
CA GLU A 114 22.77 -2.02 14.70
C GLU A 114 22.76 -1.13 13.46
N VAL A 115 21.84 -0.17 13.40
CA VAL A 115 21.81 0.83 12.33
C VAL A 115 22.86 1.89 12.64
N ALA A 116 24.07 1.68 12.12
CA ALA A 116 25.08 2.72 12.07
C ALA A 116 24.61 3.83 11.12
N SER A 117 24.35 5.01 11.70
CA SER A 117 24.05 6.23 10.97
C SER A 117 25.30 6.71 10.23
N ALA A 118 25.34 6.46 8.92
CA ALA A 118 26.31 7.06 8.01
C ALA A 118 25.64 7.26 6.65
N ILE A 119 24.93 8.38 6.50
CA ILE A 119 24.57 8.91 5.17
C ILE A 119 25.88 9.47 4.58
N GLY A 120 26.64 8.58 3.94
CA GLY A 120 27.86 8.88 3.21
C GLY A 120 27.64 8.65 1.72
N GLU A 121 27.85 9.71 0.95
CA GLU A 121 28.14 9.80 -0.50
C GLU A 121 28.08 8.47 -1.28
N VAL A 122 27.03 8.31 -2.11
CA VAL A 122 26.86 7.16 -3.01
C VAL A 122 27.63 7.45 -4.31
N PRO A 123 28.71 6.75 -4.63
CA PRO A 123 29.28 6.79 -5.97
C PRO A 123 28.29 6.13 -6.93
N VAL A 124 27.92 6.84 -7.99
CA VAL A 124 27.09 6.30 -9.07
C VAL A 124 27.96 5.32 -9.87
N GLU A 125 27.95 4.05 -9.47
CA GLU A 125 28.42 2.97 -10.34
C GLU A 125 27.35 2.66 -11.39
N GLU A 126 27.81 2.59 -12.63
CA GLU A 126 27.03 2.37 -13.84
C GLU A 126 26.24 1.05 -13.78
N SER A 127 24.92 1.17 -13.99
CA SER A 127 24.09 0.21 -14.72
C SER A 127 24.36 -1.29 -14.45
N GLN A 128 24.19 -1.74 -13.22
CA GLN A 128 23.71 -3.11 -13.00
C GLN A 128 22.18 -3.10 -13.04
N ILE A 129 21.72 -3.33 -14.26
CA ILE A 129 20.38 -3.70 -14.69
C ILE A 129 19.60 -4.38 -13.57
N TRP A 130 18.63 -3.66 -13.01
CA TRP A 130 17.67 -4.11 -11.99
C TRP A 130 16.75 -5.27 -12.47
N ILE A 131 16.97 -5.77 -13.70
CA ILE A 131 16.10 -6.71 -14.43
C ILE A 131 16.70 -8.14 -14.49
N ALA A 132 17.95 -8.35 -14.08
CA ALA A 132 18.56 -9.69 -14.15
C ALA A 132 18.15 -10.63 -13.00
N ASN A 133 17.46 -10.12 -11.96
CA ASN A 133 17.05 -10.88 -10.78
C ASN A 133 15.55 -10.70 -10.47
N ASP A 134 14.70 -10.89 -11.48
CA ASP A 134 13.23 -10.83 -11.40
C ASP A 134 12.58 -12.01 -10.61
N GLY A 135 13.33 -12.68 -9.73
CA GLY A 135 12.76 -13.65 -8.79
C GLY A 135 11.98 -12.98 -7.64
N ALA A 136 12.27 -11.71 -7.37
CA ALA A 136 11.65 -10.95 -6.28
C ALA A 136 10.60 -9.95 -6.79
N VAL A 137 9.65 -10.41 -7.60
CA VAL A 137 8.40 -9.66 -7.78
C VAL A 137 7.62 -9.76 -6.47
N ALA A 138 7.08 -8.65 -5.98
CA ALA A 138 6.20 -8.68 -4.81
C ALA A 138 5.05 -9.68 -5.03
N GLY A 139 5.08 -10.80 -4.31
CA GLY A 139 4.12 -11.90 -4.42
C GLY A 139 4.57 -13.11 -5.26
N ALA A 140 5.76 -13.13 -5.84
CA ALA A 140 6.33 -14.34 -6.42
C ALA A 140 6.79 -15.30 -5.30
N PRO A 141 6.43 -16.59 -5.34
CA PRO A 141 6.96 -17.56 -4.39
C PRO A 141 8.45 -17.78 -4.67
N VAL A 142 9.27 -17.72 -3.63
CA VAL A 142 10.70 -18.07 -3.71
C VAL A 142 10.79 -19.60 -3.73
N LEU A 143 11.25 -20.16 -4.85
CA LEU A 143 11.33 -21.62 -5.07
C LEU A 143 12.76 -22.16 -5.02
N ASP A 144 13.76 -21.29 -4.90
CA ASP A 144 15.19 -21.63 -5.06
C ASP A 144 15.75 -22.51 -3.92
N ASP A 145 15.09 -22.51 -2.75
CA ASP A 145 15.49 -23.31 -1.58
C ASP A 145 14.68 -24.62 -1.44
N LEU A 146 13.80 -24.95 -2.40
CA LEU A 146 13.03 -26.18 -2.36
C LEU A 146 13.83 -27.34 -2.97
N SER A 147 13.83 -28.48 -2.29
CA SER A 147 14.29 -29.73 -2.89
C SER A 147 13.32 -30.21 -3.97
N ASP A 148 13.82 -31.06 -4.89
CA ASP A 148 13.01 -31.60 -5.99
C ASP A 148 11.73 -32.32 -5.49
N GLU A 149 11.77 -32.94 -4.31
CA GLU A 149 10.61 -33.61 -3.71
C GLU A 149 9.59 -32.61 -3.17
N GLU A 150 10.04 -31.52 -2.55
CA GLU A 150 9.16 -30.44 -2.06
C GLU A 150 8.51 -29.69 -3.21
N LEU A 151 9.26 -29.46 -4.30
CA LEU A 151 8.72 -28.89 -5.53
C LEU A 151 7.66 -29.81 -6.14
N ARG A 152 7.89 -31.12 -6.14
CA ARG A 152 6.93 -32.12 -6.66
C ARG A 152 5.64 -32.16 -5.84
N ALA A 153 5.75 -32.10 -4.51
CA ALA A 153 4.60 -32.05 -3.61
C ALA A 153 3.76 -30.78 -3.82
N LEU A 154 4.41 -29.63 -3.99
CA LEU A 154 3.74 -28.35 -4.27
C LEU A 154 2.95 -28.39 -5.60
N VAL A 155 3.53 -28.98 -6.64
CA VAL A 155 2.86 -29.14 -7.95
C VAL A 155 1.66 -30.08 -7.85
N GLU A 156 1.75 -31.15 -7.06
CA GLU A 156 0.62 -32.07 -6.82
C GLU A 156 -0.52 -31.38 -6.04
N GLU A 157 -0.20 -30.48 -5.10
CA GLU A 157 -1.20 -29.70 -4.35
C GLU A 157 -1.92 -28.66 -5.23
N LEU A 158 -1.20 -27.96 -6.11
CA LEU A 158 -1.78 -26.92 -6.98
C LEU A 158 -2.54 -27.49 -8.21
N GLY A 159 -2.30 -28.76 -8.55
CA GLY A 159 -2.93 -29.44 -9.69
C GLY A 159 -4.23 -30.19 -9.36
N ALA A 160 -4.73 -30.11 -8.12
CA ALA A 160 -5.98 -30.71 -7.63
C ALA A 160 -7.17 -29.74 -7.67
#